data_AF-A0A2T3FWS5-F1
#
_entry.id   AF-A0A2T3FWS5-F1
#
_cell.length_a   1.000
_cell.length_b   1.000
_cell.length_c   1.000
_cell.angle_alpha   90.00
_cell.angle_beta   90.00
_cell.angle_gamma   90.00
#
_symmetry.space_group_name_H-M   'P 1'
#
loop_
_entity.id
_entity.type
_entity.pdbx_description
1 polymer ?
#
loop_
_entity_poly.entity_id
_entity_poly.type
_entity_poly.pdbx_seq_one_letter_code
_entity_poly.pdbx_strand_id
1 'polypeptide(L)'
;MCYLKKSGTILKICPKIDKIKKVIQMKTYNKIFNAFNKLIQTKSFDDITVLEICQKANVSTSSFYRHYKDKYDVMNDNYKRILDQYINSKQNHNYEDVFINLFTMSKELHYLKNAFDYTGINSLGDFIYQYSYNTVIEMCKTKNIHFEDKDLLLLDVFCGGASIMYQHYILGKYDLSPKQAGHLLYQMFPENFKISW
;
A
#
# COMPACT_ATOMS: atom_id res chain seq x y z
N MET A 1 -28.26 -21.69 11.30
CA MET A 1 -29.30 -21.92 12.32
C MET A 1 -28.61 -22.48 13.56
N CYS A 2 -28.17 -21.62 14.47
CA CYS A 2 -27.68 -22.01 15.81
C CYS A 2 -28.23 -20.96 16.79
N TYR A 3 -29.18 -21.39 17.60
CA TYR A 3 -29.85 -20.56 18.59
C TYR A 3 -29.02 -20.51 19.88
N LEU A 4 -28.77 -19.31 20.39
CA LEU A 4 -28.59 -19.09 21.82
C LEU A 4 -29.63 -18.04 22.25
N LYS A 5 -30.79 -18.53 22.69
CA LYS A 5 -31.75 -17.77 23.49
C LYS A 5 -31.29 -17.83 24.95
N LYS A 6 -30.90 -16.69 25.54
CA LYS A 6 -31.21 -16.35 26.93
C LYS A 6 -31.02 -14.84 27.13
N SER A 7 -31.98 -14.24 27.85
CA SER A 7 -32.14 -12.81 28.20
C SER A 7 -32.42 -11.85 27.03
N GLY A 8 -33.68 -11.42 26.95
CA GLY A 8 -34.21 -10.47 25.98
C GLY A 8 -33.71 -9.04 26.22
N THR A 9 -32.55 -8.72 25.65
CA THR A 9 -32.21 -7.35 25.30
C THR A 9 -31.47 -7.42 23.97
N ILE A 10 -32.16 -7.07 22.87
CA ILE A 10 -31.46 -6.63 21.68
C ILE A 10 -30.78 -5.33 22.12
N LEU A 11 -29.50 -5.44 22.53
CA LEU A 11 -28.63 -4.28 22.72
C LEU A 11 -28.56 -3.61 21.35
N LYS A 12 -29.49 -2.67 21.09
CA LYS A 12 -29.32 -1.64 20.09
C LYS A 12 -28.01 -0.96 20.47
N ILE A 13 -26.94 -1.29 19.76
CA ILE A 13 -25.66 -0.65 19.98
C ILE A 13 -25.90 0.83 19.72
N CYS A 14 -25.70 1.64 20.75
CA CYS A 14 -26.00 3.06 20.69
C CYS A 14 -25.10 3.69 19.62
N PRO A 15 -25.62 4.51 18.68
CA PRO A 15 -24.83 5.13 17.61
C PRO A 15 -23.60 5.90 18.13
N LYS A 16 -23.67 6.41 19.38
CA LYS A 16 -22.54 7.05 20.06
C LYS A 16 -21.41 6.06 20.39
N ILE A 17 -21.73 4.83 20.81
CA ILE A 17 -20.75 3.77 21.11
C ILE A 17 -20.05 3.32 19.83
N ASP A 18 -20.77 3.19 18.72
CA ASP A 18 -20.15 2.82 17.43
C ASP A 18 -19.23 3.93 16.90
N LYS A 19 -19.62 5.20 17.06
CA LYS A 19 -18.76 6.34 16.73
C LYS A 19 -17.49 6.36 17.57
N ILE A 20 -17.58 6.09 18.88
CA ILE A 20 -16.40 5.99 19.77
C ILE A 20 -15.50 4.81 19.39
N LYS A 21 -16.08 3.64 19.11
CA LYS A 21 -15.31 2.46 18.63
C LYS A 21 -14.53 2.77 17.36
N LYS A 22 -15.16 3.43 16.39
CA LYS A 22 -14.52 3.84 15.13
C LYS A 22 -13.35 4.81 15.37
N VAL A 23 -13.53 5.77 16.29
CA VAL A 23 -12.46 6.71 16.67
C VAL A 23 -11.29 5.99 17.35
N ILE A 24 -11.55 5.04 18.26
CA ILE A 24 -10.50 4.28 18.95
C ILE A 24 -9.72 3.40 17.96
N GLN A 25 -10.42 2.77 17.02
CA GLN A 25 -9.80 2.01 15.94
C GLN A 25 -8.88 2.89 15.08
N MET A 26 -9.35 4.06 14.65
CA MET A 26 -8.55 5.01 13.88
C MET A 26 -7.32 5.52 14.66
N LYS A 27 -7.45 5.77 15.96
CA LYS A 27 -6.32 6.17 16.82
C LYS A 27 -5.27 5.05 16.93
N THR A 28 -5.72 3.82 17.12
CA THR A 28 -4.84 2.63 17.21
C THR A 28 -4.10 2.42 15.89
N TYR A 29 -4.82 2.50 14.78
CA TYR A 29 -4.28 2.43 13.43
C TYR A 29 -3.18 3.45 13.17
N ASN A 30 -3.40 4.73 13.51
CA ASN A 30 -2.38 5.78 13.36
C ASN A 30 -1.18 5.63 14.29
N LYS A 31 -1.38 5.12 15.51
CA LYS A 31 -0.27 4.81 16.43
C LYS A 31 0.64 3.73 15.85
N ILE A 32 0.07 2.66 15.29
CA ILE A 32 0.82 1.56 14.66
C ILE A 32 1.61 2.07 13.45
N PHE A 33 0.98 2.86 12.57
CA PHE A 33 1.64 3.50 11.42
C PHE A 33 2.87 4.33 11.84
N ASN A 34 2.70 5.24 12.79
CA ASN A 34 3.79 6.09 13.26
C ASN A 34 4.92 5.30 13.96
N ALA A 35 4.56 4.25 14.69
CA ALA A 35 5.54 3.38 15.33
C ALA A 35 6.35 2.59 14.31
N PHE A 36 5.70 2.00 13.30
CA PHE A 36 6.34 1.26 12.24
C PHE A 36 7.33 2.13 11.46
N ASN A 37 6.90 3.32 11.01
CA ASN A 37 7.79 4.24 10.28
C ASN A 37 9.03 4.65 11.07
N LYS A 38 8.92 4.79 12.40
CA LYS A 38 10.08 5.04 13.25
C LYS A 38 11.02 3.84 13.37
N LEU A 39 10.49 2.63 13.36
CA LEU A 39 11.31 1.41 13.51
C LEU A 39 12.06 1.07 12.22
N ILE A 40 11.39 1.14 11.07
CA ILE A 40 11.99 0.79 9.76
C ILE A 40 13.08 1.76 9.31
N GLN A 41 13.08 2.99 9.85
CA GLN A 41 14.16 3.96 9.64
C GLN A 41 15.45 3.61 10.40
N THR A 42 15.39 2.80 11.46
CA THR A 42 16.52 2.55 12.36
C THR A 42 17.04 1.12 12.35
N LYS A 43 16.32 0.18 11.74
CA LYS A 43 16.72 -1.23 11.66
C LYS A 43 16.14 -1.93 10.43
N SER A 44 16.74 -3.06 10.06
CA SER A 44 16.22 -3.91 8.99
C SER A 44 14.80 -4.36 9.31
N PHE A 45 13.98 -4.54 8.27
CA PHE A 45 12.61 -4.99 8.40
C PHE A 45 12.51 -6.40 9.00
N ASP A 46 13.49 -7.27 8.74
CA ASP A 46 13.53 -8.63 9.28
C ASP A 46 13.62 -8.63 10.82
N ASP A 47 14.37 -7.69 11.38
CA ASP A 47 14.53 -7.49 12.83
C ASP A 47 13.35 -6.79 13.50
N ILE A 48 12.34 -6.33 12.74
CA ILE A 48 11.13 -5.74 13.32
C ILE A 48 10.18 -6.85 13.73
N THR A 49 9.80 -6.88 15.00
CA THR A 49 8.76 -7.79 15.51
C THR A 49 7.43 -7.08 15.75
N VAL A 50 6.32 -7.83 15.71
CA VAL A 50 4.99 -7.31 16.10
C VAL A 50 5.00 -6.76 17.53
N LEU A 51 5.73 -7.41 18.45
CA LEU A 51 5.85 -6.96 19.83
C LEU A 51 6.48 -5.57 19.94
N GLU A 52 7.57 -5.31 19.22
CA GLU A 52 8.23 -4.01 19.24
C GLU A 52 7.37 -2.92 18.60
N ILE A 53 6.66 -3.22 17.52
CA ILE A 53 5.66 -2.31 16.94
C ILE A 53 4.62 -1.95 18.01
N CYS A 54 4.07 -2.96 18.71
CA CYS A 54 3.08 -2.76 19.76
C CYS A 54 3.61 -1.91 20.92
N GLN A 55 4.82 -2.21 21.40
CA GLN A 55 5.49 -1.47 22.48
C GLN A 55 5.72 0.00 22.07
N LYS A 56 6.26 0.23 20.87
CA LYS A 56 6.53 1.58 20.34
C LYS A 56 5.24 2.38 20.11
N ALA A 57 4.16 1.72 19.68
CA ALA A 57 2.85 2.34 19.46
C ALA A 57 2.05 2.55 20.76
N ASN A 58 2.49 1.96 21.88
CA ASN A 58 1.72 1.87 23.13
C ASN A 58 0.31 1.30 22.88
N VAL A 59 0.26 0.10 22.31
CA VAL A 59 -0.96 -0.69 22.04
C VAL A 59 -0.74 -2.14 22.46
N SER A 60 -1.81 -2.85 22.83
CA SER A 60 -1.72 -4.28 23.09
C SER A 60 -1.63 -5.10 21.79
N THR A 61 -1.02 -6.28 21.84
CA THR A 61 -0.98 -7.24 20.72
C THR A 61 -2.38 -7.63 20.25
N SER A 62 -3.34 -7.80 21.17
CA SER A 62 -4.75 -8.04 20.81
C SER A 62 -5.37 -6.87 20.05
N SER A 63 -4.94 -5.63 20.30
CA SER A 63 -5.38 -4.46 19.53
C SER A 63 -4.71 -4.39 18.16
N PHE A 64 -3.44 -4.80 18.07
CA PHE A 64 -2.73 -4.94 16.80
C PHE A 64 -3.43 -5.93 15.87
N TYR A 65 -3.73 -7.14 16.36
CA TYR A 65 -4.36 -8.19 15.55
C TYR A 65 -5.82 -7.92 15.16
N ARG A 66 -6.43 -6.84 15.69
CA ARG A 66 -7.71 -6.33 15.17
C ARG A 66 -7.56 -5.53 13.88
N HIS A 67 -6.35 -5.08 13.56
CA HIS A 67 -6.06 -4.24 12.41
C HIS A 67 -5.16 -4.92 11.38
N TYR A 68 -4.20 -5.73 11.83
CA TYR A 68 -3.19 -6.32 10.95
C TYR A 68 -3.00 -7.80 11.26
N LYS A 69 -2.76 -8.60 10.22
CA LYS A 69 -2.47 -10.03 10.38
C LYS A 69 -1.06 -10.27 10.92
N ASP A 70 -0.09 -9.47 10.46
CA ASP A 70 1.32 -9.61 10.76
C ASP A 70 2.07 -8.28 10.47
N LYS A 71 3.41 -8.31 10.53
CA LYS A 71 4.25 -7.12 10.24
C LYS A 71 4.30 -6.75 8.75
N TYR A 72 4.06 -7.70 7.85
CA TYR A 72 4.07 -7.47 6.39
C TYR A 72 2.81 -6.70 5.97
N ASP A 73 1.68 -7.04 6.58
CA ASP A 73 0.42 -6.31 6.42
C ASP A 73 0.56 -4.84 6.86
N VAL A 74 1.26 -4.59 7.98
CA VAL A 74 1.60 -3.22 8.43
C VAL A 74 2.48 -2.51 7.40
N MET A 75 3.52 -3.17 6.89
CA MET A 75 4.42 -2.61 5.88
C MET A 75 3.67 -2.19 4.62
N ASN A 76 2.85 -3.10 4.08
CA ASN A 76 2.09 -2.89 2.86
C ASN A 76 1.07 -1.76 3.02
N ASP A 77 0.35 -1.71 4.13
CA ASP A 77 -0.60 -0.63 4.42
C ASP A 77 0.12 0.71 4.66
N ASN A 78 1.28 0.72 5.32
CA ASN A 78 2.09 1.93 5.45
C ASN A 78 2.52 2.46 4.07
N TYR A 79 3.06 1.58 3.22
CA TYR A 79 3.45 1.94 1.87
C TYR A 79 2.27 2.46 1.06
N LYS A 80 1.13 1.77 1.09
CA LYS A 80 -0.12 2.20 0.46
C LYS A 80 -0.53 3.61 0.86
N ARG A 81 -0.55 3.90 2.16
CA ARG A 81 -0.94 5.23 2.68
C ARG A 81 -0.04 6.33 2.16
N ILE A 82 1.26 6.06 2.06
CA ILE A 82 2.22 7.03 1.56
C ILE A 82 1.99 7.18 0.05
N LEU A 83 1.93 6.07 -0.69
CA LEU A 83 1.69 6.08 -2.13
C LEU A 83 0.37 6.81 -2.50
N ASP A 84 -0.71 6.59 -1.75
CA ASP A 84 -1.99 7.29 -1.93
C ASP A 84 -1.83 8.82 -1.81
N GLN A 85 -0.91 9.33 -0.99
CA GLN A 85 -0.63 10.76 -0.88
C GLN A 85 0.05 11.31 -2.13
N TYR A 86 0.94 10.53 -2.75
CA TYR A 86 1.60 10.92 -4.00
C TYR A 86 0.66 10.78 -5.19
N ILE A 87 -0.13 9.70 -5.30
CA ILE A 87 -1.07 9.47 -6.40
C ILE A 87 -2.21 10.49 -6.39
N ASN A 88 -2.78 10.80 -5.22
CA ASN A 88 -3.90 11.76 -5.11
C ASN A 88 -3.42 13.22 -4.99
N SER A 89 -2.14 13.50 -5.26
CA SER A 89 -1.64 14.86 -5.34
C SER A 89 -2.36 15.61 -6.46
N LYS A 90 -2.83 16.83 -6.17
CA LYS A 90 -3.43 17.73 -7.17
C LYS A 90 -2.48 18.11 -8.31
N GLN A 91 -1.20 17.77 -8.18
CA GLN A 91 -0.17 18.03 -9.19
C GLN A 91 -0.08 16.95 -10.28
N ASN A 92 -0.80 15.82 -10.13
CA ASN A 92 -0.79 14.76 -11.13
C ASN A 92 -1.84 15.00 -12.21
N HIS A 93 -1.39 15.16 -13.46
CA HIS A 93 -2.25 15.39 -14.63
C HIS A 93 -2.37 14.17 -15.53
N ASN A 94 -1.49 13.18 -15.37
CA ASN A 94 -1.47 11.92 -16.11
C ASN A 94 -0.68 10.85 -15.33
N TYR A 95 -0.57 9.64 -15.90
CA TYR A 95 0.24 8.56 -15.34
C TYR A 95 1.75 8.84 -15.32
N GLU A 96 2.26 9.68 -16.22
CA GLU A 96 3.68 10.07 -16.22
C GLU A 96 4.03 10.80 -14.92
N ASP A 97 3.21 11.77 -14.51
CA ASP A 97 3.39 12.49 -13.25
C ASP A 97 3.39 11.52 -12.05
N VAL A 98 2.49 10.53 -12.06
CA VAL A 98 2.46 9.49 -11.02
C VAL A 98 3.74 8.67 -10.99
N PHE A 99 4.22 8.20 -12.14
CA PHE A 99 5.44 7.41 -12.19
C PHE A 99 6.65 8.24 -11.75
N ILE A 100 6.76 9.51 -12.17
CA ILE A 100 7.82 10.42 -11.70
C ILE A 100 7.75 10.59 -10.17
N ASN A 101 6.55 10.78 -9.62
CA ASN A 101 6.35 10.93 -8.19
C ASN A 101 6.66 9.65 -7.40
N LEU A 102 6.36 8.47 -7.97
CA LEU A 102 6.72 7.17 -7.40
C LEU A 102 8.24 7.02 -7.24
N PHE A 103 9.02 7.43 -8.25
CA PHE A 103 10.49 7.41 -8.17
C PHE A 103 11.06 8.53 -7.30
N THR A 104 10.36 9.66 -7.18
CA THR A 104 10.77 10.76 -6.30
C THR A 104 10.60 10.35 -4.84
N MET A 105 9.44 9.81 -4.49
CA MET A 105 9.14 9.21 -3.19
C MET A 105 10.18 8.16 -2.80
N SER A 106 10.62 7.32 -3.75
CA SER A 106 11.59 6.26 -3.47
C SER A 106 12.97 6.79 -3.06
N LYS A 107 13.34 8.01 -3.48
CA LYS A 107 14.58 8.68 -3.05
C LYS A 107 14.43 9.30 -1.66
N GLU A 108 13.27 9.86 -1.35
CA GLU A 108 12.98 10.45 -0.03
C GLU A 108 12.90 9.37 1.06
N LEU A 109 12.31 8.23 0.73
CA LEU A 109 12.08 7.11 1.64
C LEU A 109 13.17 6.04 1.48
N HIS A 110 14.43 6.42 1.67
CA HIS A 110 15.59 5.53 1.55
C HIS A 110 15.48 4.24 2.39
N TYR A 111 14.73 4.28 3.50
CA TYR A 111 14.43 3.12 4.34
C TYR A 111 13.55 2.06 3.66
N LEU A 112 12.91 2.38 2.53
CA LEU A 112 12.18 1.40 1.72
C LEU A 112 13.08 0.29 1.20
N LYS A 113 14.39 0.52 1.06
CA LYS A 113 15.35 -0.54 0.72
C LYS A 113 15.21 -1.75 1.66
N ASN A 114 15.08 -1.48 2.97
CA ASN A 114 14.93 -2.51 4.00
C ASN A 114 13.62 -3.30 3.83
N ALA A 115 12.60 -2.73 3.20
CA ALA A 115 11.32 -3.41 2.95
C ALA A 115 11.40 -4.43 1.80
N PHE A 116 12.40 -4.31 0.91
CA PHE A 116 12.62 -5.22 -0.21
C PHE A 116 13.56 -6.39 0.11
N ASP A 117 14.09 -6.47 1.33
CA ASP A 117 14.89 -7.61 1.80
C ASP A 117 14.06 -8.91 1.81
N TYR A 118 12.75 -8.79 2.06
CA TYR A 118 11.83 -9.93 2.12
C TYR A 118 11.14 -10.17 0.76
N THR A 119 11.26 -11.40 0.24
CA THR A 119 10.70 -11.83 -1.07
C THR A 119 9.64 -12.94 -0.96
N GLY A 120 9.17 -13.25 0.25
CA GLY A 120 8.16 -14.28 0.48
C GLY A 120 6.70 -13.82 0.28
N ILE A 121 5.77 -14.58 0.84
CA ILE A 121 4.32 -14.29 0.80
C ILE A 121 4.03 -12.94 1.46
N ASN A 122 3.23 -12.09 0.81
CA ASN A 122 2.94 -10.70 1.24
C ASN A 122 4.16 -9.76 1.20
N SER A 123 5.18 -10.05 0.38
CA SER A 123 6.28 -9.12 0.15
C SER A 123 5.80 -7.78 -0.40
N LEU A 124 6.61 -6.73 -0.20
CA LEU A 124 6.29 -5.40 -0.72
C LEU A 124 6.19 -5.41 -2.26
N GLY A 125 7.01 -6.20 -2.94
CA GLY A 125 6.97 -6.32 -4.41
C GLY A 125 5.65 -6.92 -4.91
N ASP A 126 5.17 -7.99 -4.26
CA ASP A 126 3.86 -8.59 -4.58
C ASP A 126 2.72 -7.60 -4.30
N PHE A 127 2.79 -6.90 -3.16
CA PHE A 127 1.83 -5.84 -2.85
C PHE A 127 1.81 -4.72 -3.90
N ILE A 128 2.97 -4.20 -4.31
CA ILE A 128 3.07 -3.14 -5.31
C ILE A 128 2.42 -3.58 -6.63
N TYR A 129 2.74 -4.79 -7.09
CA TYR A 129 2.14 -5.36 -8.29
C TYR A 129 0.61 -5.40 -8.19
N GLN A 130 0.07 -6.03 -7.14
CA GLN A 130 -1.37 -6.18 -6.93
C GLN A 130 -2.07 -4.83 -6.79
N TYR A 131 -1.48 -3.91 -6.01
CA TYR A 131 -2.07 -2.60 -5.78
C TYR A 131 -2.10 -1.76 -7.06
N SER A 132 -1.01 -1.74 -7.84
CA SER A 132 -0.95 -1.02 -9.13
C SER A 132 -1.94 -1.57 -10.14
N TYR A 133 -1.99 -2.90 -10.31
CA TYR A 133 -2.93 -3.56 -11.23
C TYR A 133 -4.38 -3.22 -10.87
N ASN A 134 -4.76 -3.43 -9.61
CA ASN A 134 -6.12 -3.18 -9.16
C ASN A 134 -6.50 -1.70 -9.24
N THR A 135 -5.57 -0.77 -8.97
CA THR A 135 -5.83 0.67 -9.09
C THR A 135 -6.19 1.06 -10.53
N VAL A 136 -5.43 0.59 -11.52
CA VAL A 136 -5.73 0.87 -12.94
C VAL A 136 -7.09 0.28 -13.34
N ILE A 137 -7.37 -0.96 -12.94
CA ILE A 137 -8.67 -1.61 -13.23
C ILE A 137 -9.84 -0.84 -12.61
N GLU A 138 -9.72 -0.40 -11.35
CA GLU A 138 -10.78 0.39 -10.70
C GLU A 138 -10.97 1.77 -11.34
N MET A 139 -9.90 2.41 -11.81
CA MET A 139 -9.99 3.65 -12.58
C MET A 139 -10.74 3.44 -13.91
N CYS A 140 -10.41 2.37 -14.65
CA CYS A 140 -11.14 2.01 -15.87
C CYS A 140 -12.62 1.76 -15.61
N LYS A 141 -12.96 0.97 -14.58
CA LYS A 141 -14.36 0.71 -14.20
C LYS A 141 -15.10 2.00 -13.84
N THR A 142 -14.48 2.86 -13.05
CA THR A 142 -15.09 4.14 -12.62
C THR A 142 -15.40 5.05 -13.81
N LYS A 143 -14.57 5.00 -14.86
CA LYS A 143 -14.76 5.77 -16.09
C LYS A 143 -15.49 5.02 -17.20
N ASN A 144 -15.99 3.81 -16.92
CA ASN A 144 -16.64 2.93 -17.89
C ASN A 144 -15.79 2.66 -19.15
N ILE A 145 -14.48 2.51 -18.97
CA ILE A 145 -13.53 2.14 -20.02
C ILE A 145 -13.58 0.63 -20.21
N HIS A 146 -13.79 0.20 -21.44
CA HIS A 146 -13.80 -1.21 -21.81
C HIS A 146 -12.38 -1.73 -22.02
N PHE A 147 -12.15 -2.98 -21.64
CA PHE A 147 -10.89 -3.72 -21.84
C PHE A 147 -11.20 -5.20 -22.06
N GLU A 148 -10.33 -5.88 -22.80
CA GLU A 148 -10.43 -7.30 -23.14
C GLU A 148 -9.30 -8.11 -22.47
N ASP A 149 -9.33 -9.45 -22.57
CA ASP A 149 -8.31 -10.31 -21.99
C ASP A 149 -6.88 -9.98 -22.47
N LYS A 150 -6.74 -9.53 -23.73
CA LYS A 150 -5.44 -9.09 -24.27
C LYS A 150 -4.89 -7.86 -23.55
N ASP A 151 -5.77 -6.96 -23.13
CA ASP A 151 -5.42 -5.74 -22.42
C ASP A 151 -5.02 -6.06 -20.98
N LEU A 152 -5.75 -6.97 -20.34
CA LEU A 152 -5.42 -7.48 -19.02
C LEU A 152 -4.05 -8.17 -19.00
N LEU A 153 -3.74 -8.96 -20.04
CA LEU A 153 -2.42 -9.57 -20.20
C LEU A 153 -1.31 -8.52 -20.32
N LEU A 154 -1.53 -7.46 -21.10
CA LEU A 154 -0.55 -6.36 -21.22
C LEU A 154 -0.36 -5.63 -19.89
N LEU A 155 -1.44 -5.38 -19.14
CA LEU A 155 -1.36 -4.77 -17.82
C LEU A 155 -0.63 -5.68 -16.82
N ASP A 156 -0.88 -6.98 -16.87
CA ASP A 156 -0.25 -7.97 -16.00
C ASP A 156 1.27 -7.99 -16.21
N VAL A 157 1.70 -8.14 -17.46
CA VAL A 157 3.13 -8.08 -17.85
C VAL A 157 3.75 -6.73 -17.44
N PHE A 158 3.05 -5.63 -17.69
CA PHE A 158 3.52 -4.30 -17.33
C PHE A 158 3.69 -4.16 -15.81
N CYS A 159 2.66 -4.44 -15.02
CA CYS A 159 2.70 -4.26 -13.56
C CYS A 159 3.71 -5.21 -12.90
N GLY A 160 3.81 -6.46 -13.37
CA GLY A 160 4.80 -7.42 -12.88
C GLY A 160 6.23 -6.94 -13.16
N GLY A 161 6.50 -6.56 -14.41
CA GLY A 161 7.81 -6.02 -14.82
C GLY A 161 8.15 -4.71 -14.10
N ALA A 162 7.17 -3.80 -13.97
CA ALA A 162 7.33 -2.52 -13.29
C ALA A 162 7.65 -2.69 -11.80
N SER A 163 6.99 -3.62 -11.10
CA SER A 163 7.26 -3.89 -9.68
C SER A 163 8.70 -4.36 -9.45
N ILE A 164 9.16 -5.33 -10.23
CA ILE A 164 10.54 -5.85 -10.16
C ILE A 164 11.56 -4.77 -10.54
N MET A 165 11.28 -4.01 -11.61
CA MET A 165 12.15 -2.91 -12.04
C MET A 165 12.24 -1.82 -10.98
N TYR A 166 11.13 -1.46 -10.34
CA TYR A 166 11.10 -0.47 -9.28
C TYR A 166 11.91 -0.91 -8.05
N GLN A 167 11.82 -2.19 -7.67
CA GLN A 167 12.69 -2.76 -6.64
C GLN A 167 14.18 -2.61 -7.03
N HIS A 168 14.55 -2.99 -8.25
CA HIS A 168 15.92 -2.83 -8.74
C HIS A 168 16.39 -1.37 -8.72
N TYR A 169 15.53 -0.41 -9.09
CA TYR A 169 15.84 1.01 -9.03
C TYR A 169 16.10 1.47 -7.59
N ILE A 170 15.24 1.06 -6.64
CA ILE A 170 15.41 1.37 -5.21
C ILE A 170 16.72 0.80 -4.68
N LEU A 171 17.07 -0.43 -5.07
CA LEU A 171 18.33 -1.09 -4.68
C LEU A 171 19.58 -0.53 -5.39
N GLY A 172 19.42 0.46 -6.28
CA GLY A 172 20.54 1.17 -6.90
C GLY A 172 21.11 0.51 -8.15
N LYS A 173 20.36 -0.41 -8.80
CA LYS A 173 20.80 -1.06 -10.05
C LYS A 173 20.93 -0.09 -11.23
N TYR A 174 20.21 1.04 -11.19
CA TYR A 174 20.15 2.01 -12.28
C TYR A 174 20.54 3.40 -11.77
N ASP A 175 21.36 4.10 -12.56
CA ASP A 175 21.75 5.49 -12.32
C ASP A 175 20.90 6.43 -13.20
N LEU A 176 19.61 6.53 -12.86
CA LEU A 176 18.67 7.42 -13.51
C LEU A 176 18.06 8.38 -12.49
N SER A 177 17.78 9.61 -12.91
CA SER A 177 16.96 10.53 -12.11
C SER A 177 15.50 10.04 -12.04
N PRO A 178 14.74 10.41 -11.00
CA PRO A 178 13.31 10.07 -10.91
C PRO A 178 12.51 10.46 -12.14
N LYS A 179 12.81 11.63 -12.73
CA LYS A 179 12.14 12.12 -13.94
C LYS A 179 12.42 11.21 -15.15
N GLN A 180 13.67 10.79 -15.35
CA GLN A 180 14.02 9.89 -16.45
C GLN A 180 13.39 8.52 -16.27
N ALA A 181 13.46 7.94 -15.06
CA ALA A 181 12.87 6.63 -14.78
C ALA A 181 11.34 6.65 -14.93
N GLY A 182 10.67 7.69 -14.43
CA GLY A 182 9.22 7.87 -14.56
C GLY A 182 8.78 8.00 -16.01
N HIS A 183 9.50 8.81 -16.80
CA HIS A 183 9.23 8.97 -18.24
C HIS A 183 9.38 7.65 -19.01
N LEU A 184 10.47 6.90 -18.78
CA LEU A 184 10.69 5.60 -19.44
C LEU A 184 9.61 4.59 -19.07
N LEU A 185 9.19 4.55 -17.79
CA LEU A 185 8.10 3.67 -17.36
C LEU A 185 6.78 4.05 -18.02
N TYR A 186 6.49 5.36 -18.16
CA TYR A 186 5.30 5.85 -18.85
C TYR A 186 5.26 5.46 -20.34
N GLN A 187 6.41 5.50 -21.02
CA GLN A 187 6.51 5.08 -22.42
C GLN A 187 6.14 3.60 -22.61
N MET A 188 6.39 2.77 -21.60
CA MET A 188 6.05 1.33 -21.62
C MET A 188 4.62 1.04 -21.15
N PHE A 189 3.92 2.01 -20.56
CA PHE A 189 2.57 1.80 -20.04
C PHE A 189 1.57 1.56 -21.19
N PRO A 190 0.69 0.55 -21.12
CA PRO A 190 -0.18 0.24 -22.26
C PRO A 190 -1.16 1.38 -22.57
N GLU A 191 -1.22 1.76 -23.86
CA GLU A 191 -1.96 2.95 -24.34
C GLU A 191 -3.44 2.93 -24.00
N ASN A 192 -4.07 1.76 -24.05
CA ASN A 192 -5.48 1.55 -23.72
C ASN A 192 -5.82 1.89 -22.25
N PHE A 193 -4.84 1.87 -21.34
CA PHE A 193 -5.01 2.28 -19.95
C PHE A 193 -4.60 3.74 -19.71
N LYS A 194 -3.88 4.42 -20.62
CA LYS A 194 -3.51 5.83 -20.42
C LYS A 194 -4.73 6.75 -20.30
N ILE A 195 -5.81 6.40 -21.00
CA ILE A 195 -7.08 7.16 -21.00
C ILE A 195 -7.86 7.07 -19.68
N SER A 196 -7.47 6.20 -18.74
CA SER A 196 -8.17 6.09 -17.45
C SER A 196 -7.76 7.15 -16.43
N TRP A 197 -6.70 7.91 -16.68
CA TRP A 197 -6.35 9.07 -15.86
C TRP A 197 -7.41 10.16 -15.94
#